data_AF-A0A8B9T8C2-F1
#
_entry.id   AF-A0A8B9T8C2-F1
#
_cell.length_a   1.000
_cell.length_b   1.000
_cell.length_c   1.000
_cell.angle_alpha   90.00
_cell.angle_beta   90.00
_cell.angle_gamma   90.00
#
_symmetry.space_group_name_H-M   'P 1'
#
loop_
_entity.id
_entity.type
_entity.pdbx_description
1 polymer ?
#
loop_
_entity_poly.entity_id
_entity_poly.type
_entity_poly.pdbx_seq_one_letter_code
_entity_poly.pdbx_strand_id
1 'polypeptide(L)'
;MNPARPRSASPQKFSPSFESSTIEKQRRELQVLIAELKDREEELNAMVAVHQRERLAWEDDRQKILTLAERCTLLNNELNKRNDIIKSLTKKLKLLESQQSDSKAICEITQQKFKELSQKLIDVTLHCQGLEEENQILRCSVLELSAKKGQLQAREQELLKKLELKGEAVLETTDYIAEFTSKLKLESALRAAKAEEFSLNKEKEDLRLRLRELILETDKLKDDLCEKMKENNKQQEEIIHLKQENVVLKNELALNVEKAKRKDQLLQFAKSKQVRTDTELSSLRQIYVKQQRDLQFLHVNLENSQELRQKHEKVAYERSEENVDLNSFHSDSPRCLTSTQKGDRPQRCEKFSDANSSLDIGNLSVIEPKNRCCNPTVNKDACYPTSKLQRALAESQQMVADLELSTLLHMSPRCSPNSSSINMTTELAETLHRTQLSGAEERGAKLPFFSL
;
A
#
# COMPACT_ATOMS: atom_id res chain seq x y z
N MET A 1 -137.57 22.13 -154.72
CA MET A 1 -137.33 22.87 -155.97
C MET A 1 -136.99 21.83 -157.04
N ASN A 2 -137.95 21.53 -157.92
CA ASN A 2 -137.66 21.16 -159.32
C ASN A 2 -136.75 22.26 -159.91
N PRO A 3 -135.80 21.93 -160.80
CA PRO A 3 -136.13 21.79 -162.22
C PRO A 3 -135.24 20.72 -162.91
N ALA A 4 -135.40 20.33 -164.16
CA ALA A 4 -136.49 20.35 -165.11
C ALA A 4 -136.04 19.38 -166.22
N ARG A 5 -136.98 18.57 -166.67
CA ARG A 5 -136.91 17.89 -167.96
C ARG A 5 -136.89 18.95 -169.06
N PRO A 6 -136.10 18.75 -170.11
CA PRO A 6 -136.62 18.93 -171.46
C PRO A 6 -136.19 17.74 -172.32
N ARG A 7 -136.77 17.41 -173.46
CA ARG A 7 -138.06 17.65 -174.08
C ARG A 7 -137.99 16.71 -175.28
N SER A 8 -139.02 15.90 -175.47
CA SER A 8 -139.20 15.07 -176.66
C SER A 8 -139.17 15.93 -177.94
N ALA A 9 -138.35 15.53 -178.91
CA ALA A 9 -138.50 15.89 -180.31
C ALA A 9 -137.98 14.74 -181.19
N SER A 10 -138.91 13.94 -181.72
CA SER A 10 -138.75 13.23 -182.99
C SER A 10 -139.45 14.07 -184.09
N PRO A 11 -139.26 13.85 -185.40
CA PRO A 11 -138.31 12.96 -186.08
C PRO A 11 -137.53 13.68 -187.21
N GLN A 12 -136.24 13.41 -187.39
CA GLN A 12 -135.57 13.75 -188.64
C GLN A 12 -134.51 12.71 -188.96
N LYS A 13 -134.77 11.93 -190.01
CA LYS A 13 -133.80 11.01 -190.62
C LYS A 13 -132.56 11.82 -191.01
N PHE A 14 -131.44 11.60 -190.32
CA PHE A 14 -130.12 12.05 -190.76
C PHE A 14 -129.04 11.01 -190.40
N SER A 15 -128.56 10.34 -191.45
CA SER A 15 -127.27 9.67 -191.71
C SER A 15 -126.50 8.84 -190.63
N PRO A 16 -125.93 7.65 -190.99
CA PRO A 16 -125.15 6.75 -190.12
C PRO A 16 -123.78 7.26 -189.58
N SER A 17 -123.42 8.52 -189.76
CA SER A 17 -122.07 9.03 -189.44
C SER A 17 -121.88 9.42 -187.96
N PHE A 18 -122.95 9.68 -187.21
CA PHE A 18 -122.86 10.18 -185.83
C PHE A 18 -122.64 9.07 -184.77
N GLU A 19 -123.14 7.86 -184.99
CA GLU A 19 -122.97 6.74 -184.04
C GLU A 19 -121.52 6.22 -184.02
N SER A 20 -120.87 6.12 -185.19
CA SER A 20 -119.45 5.73 -185.29
C SER A 20 -118.52 6.71 -184.57
N SER A 21 -118.83 8.02 -184.62
CA SER A 21 -118.06 9.06 -183.93
C SER A 21 -118.16 8.96 -182.40
N THR A 22 -119.35 8.58 -181.90
CA THR A 22 -119.59 8.42 -180.45
C THR A 22 -118.83 7.22 -179.90
N ILE A 23 -118.83 6.10 -180.62
CA ILE A 23 -118.09 4.89 -180.26
C ILE A 23 -116.57 5.15 -180.26
N GLU A 24 -116.04 5.88 -181.25
CA GLU A 24 -114.62 6.28 -181.28
C GLU A 24 -114.24 7.21 -180.13
N LYS A 25 -115.14 8.09 -179.70
CA LYS A 25 -114.91 8.96 -178.54
C LYS A 25 -114.85 8.15 -177.24
N GLN A 26 -115.79 7.23 -177.04
CA GLN A 26 -115.80 6.33 -175.88
C GLN A 26 -114.57 5.42 -175.83
N ARG A 27 -114.09 4.92 -176.99
CA ARG A 27 -112.84 4.14 -177.05
C ARG A 27 -111.62 4.96 -176.63
N ARG A 28 -111.54 6.23 -177.06
CA ARG A 28 -110.46 7.15 -176.63
C ARG A 28 -110.54 7.44 -175.15
N GLU A 29 -111.73 7.70 -174.62
CA GLU A 29 -111.94 7.92 -173.19
C GLU A 29 -111.56 6.68 -172.36
N LEU A 30 -111.93 5.47 -172.79
CA LEU A 30 -111.51 4.23 -172.14
C LEU A 30 -109.98 4.02 -172.22
N GLN A 31 -109.34 4.37 -173.34
CA GLN A 31 -107.87 4.29 -173.44
C GLN A 31 -107.19 5.26 -172.47
N VAL A 32 -107.71 6.47 -172.29
CA VAL A 32 -107.23 7.43 -171.28
C VAL A 32 -107.43 6.88 -169.88
N LEU A 33 -108.61 6.34 -169.56
CA LEU A 33 -108.86 5.72 -168.26
C LEU A 33 -107.93 4.52 -168.00
N ILE A 34 -107.64 3.69 -169.00
CA ILE A 34 -106.68 2.59 -168.88
C ILE A 34 -105.27 3.13 -168.61
N ALA A 35 -104.86 4.21 -169.26
CA ALA A 35 -103.57 4.85 -169.01
C ALA A 35 -103.51 5.45 -167.60
N GLU A 36 -104.53 6.20 -167.17
CA GLU A 36 -104.63 6.75 -165.82
C GLU A 36 -104.65 5.67 -164.74
N LEU A 37 -105.34 4.55 -164.99
CA LEU A 37 -105.34 3.40 -164.07
C LEU A 37 -103.96 2.76 -163.97
N LYS A 38 -103.22 2.66 -165.07
CA LYS A 38 -101.83 2.17 -165.06
C LYS A 38 -100.90 3.13 -164.33
N ASP A 39 -100.99 4.43 -164.58
CA ASP A 39 -100.19 5.44 -163.89
C ASP A 39 -100.47 5.41 -162.37
N ARG A 40 -101.74 5.24 -161.99
CA ARG A 40 -102.15 5.12 -160.58
C ARG A 40 -101.71 3.80 -159.95
N GLU A 41 -101.69 2.70 -160.71
CA GLU A 41 -101.13 1.42 -160.29
C GLU A 41 -99.61 1.54 -160.07
N GLU A 42 -98.90 2.21 -160.97
CA GLU A 42 -97.47 2.51 -160.83
C GLU A 42 -97.17 3.42 -159.62
N GLU A 43 -97.96 4.48 -159.42
CA GLU A 43 -97.85 5.36 -158.25
C GLU A 43 -98.10 4.59 -156.94
N LEU A 44 -99.14 3.73 -156.91
CA LEU A 44 -99.44 2.89 -155.75
C LEU A 44 -98.29 1.92 -155.48
N ASN A 45 -97.74 1.28 -156.51
CA ASN A 45 -96.57 0.41 -156.39
C ASN A 45 -95.34 1.17 -155.88
N ALA A 46 -95.11 2.40 -156.36
CA ALA A 46 -94.03 3.26 -155.88
C ALA A 46 -94.20 3.64 -154.41
N MET A 47 -95.42 4.00 -153.99
CA MET A 47 -95.75 4.27 -152.59
C MET A 47 -95.55 3.02 -151.70
N VAL A 48 -96.01 1.86 -152.15
CA VAL A 48 -95.80 0.58 -151.45
C VAL A 48 -94.31 0.29 -151.32
N ALA A 49 -93.51 0.52 -152.36
CA ALA A 49 -92.06 0.33 -152.32
C ALA A 49 -91.36 1.33 -151.39
N VAL A 50 -91.81 2.59 -151.32
CA VAL A 50 -91.34 3.58 -150.33
C VAL A 50 -91.66 3.09 -148.91
N HIS A 51 -92.91 2.73 -148.62
CA HIS A 51 -93.29 2.24 -147.29
C HIS A 51 -92.60 0.93 -146.91
N GLN A 52 -92.34 0.03 -147.85
CA GLN A 52 -91.55 -1.17 -147.59
C GLN A 52 -90.11 -0.81 -147.20
N ARG A 53 -89.46 0.13 -147.91
CA ARG A 53 -88.14 0.63 -147.56
C ARG A 53 -88.13 1.33 -146.20
N GLU A 54 -89.13 2.16 -145.91
CA GLU A 54 -89.29 2.79 -144.61
C GLU A 54 -89.44 1.76 -143.50
N ARG A 55 -90.31 0.74 -143.67
CA ARG A 55 -90.47 -0.33 -142.69
C ARG A 55 -89.17 -1.09 -142.42
N LEU A 56 -88.39 -1.40 -143.45
CA LEU A 56 -87.09 -2.04 -143.29
C LEU A 56 -86.09 -1.11 -142.58
N ALA A 57 -86.05 0.18 -142.92
CA ALA A 57 -85.20 1.15 -142.23
C ALA A 57 -85.59 1.29 -140.74
N TRP A 58 -86.89 1.32 -140.44
CA TRP A 58 -87.40 1.34 -139.07
C TRP A 58 -87.02 0.07 -138.29
N GLU A 59 -87.05 -1.10 -138.95
CA GLU A 59 -86.66 -2.36 -138.33
C GLU A 59 -85.14 -2.43 -138.07
N ASP A 60 -84.33 -1.95 -139.01
CA ASP A 60 -82.87 -1.83 -138.83
C ASP A 60 -82.54 -0.87 -137.67
N ASP A 61 -83.21 0.27 -137.58
CA ASP A 61 -83.00 1.23 -136.50
C ASP A 61 -83.50 0.70 -135.15
N ARG A 62 -84.63 -0.03 -135.13
CA ARG A 62 -85.11 -0.75 -133.94
C ARG A 62 -84.05 -1.73 -133.45
N GLN A 63 -83.43 -2.50 -134.35
CA GLN A 63 -82.39 -3.46 -133.99
C GLN A 63 -81.11 -2.78 -133.49
N LYS A 64 -80.68 -1.67 -134.11
CA LYS A 64 -79.56 -0.86 -133.61
C LYS A 64 -79.82 -0.33 -132.20
N ILE A 65 -81.03 0.18 -131.94
CA ILE A 65 -81.42 0.66 -130.62
C ILE A 65 -81.38 -0.48 -129.60
N LEU A 66 -81.85 -1.68 -129.95
CA LEU A 66 -81.77 -2.85 -129.07
C LEU A 66 -80.33 -3.24 -128.72
N THR A 67 -79.44 -3.33 -129.73
CA THR A 67 -78.02 -3.63 -129.47
C THR A 67 -77.33 -2.55 -128.63
N LEU A 68 -77.65 -1.28 -128.85
CA LEU A 68 -77.14 -0.18 -128.02
C LEU A 68 -77.67 -0.27 -126.59
N ALA A 69 -78.96 -0.60 -126.40
CA ALA A 69 -79.55 -0.78 -125.09
C ALA A 69 -78.88 -1.93 -124.32
N GLU A 70 -78.66 -3.08 -124.95
CA GLU A 70 -77.91 -4.20 -124.38
C GLU A 70 -76.50 -3.77 -123.97
N ARG A 71 -75.78 -3.06 -124.86
CA ARG A 71 -74.45 -2.53 -124.54
C ARG A 71 -74.48 -1.55 -123.35
N CYS A 72 -75.48 -0.69 -123.27
CA CYS A 72 -75.67 0.23 -122.15
C CYS A 72 -75.92 -0.52 -120.83
N THR A 73 -76.71 -1.60 -120.84
CA THR A 73 -76.92 -2.41 -119.62
C THR A 73 -75.63 -3.09 -119.16
N LEU A 74 -74.83 -3.63 -120.09
CA LEU A 74 -73.52 -4.21 -119.78
C LEU A 74 -72.56 -3.18 -119.18
N LEU A 75 -72.44 -2.00 -119.79
CA LEU A 75 -71.61 -0.91 -119.27
C LEU A 75 -72.09 -0.40 -117.91
N ASN A 76 -73.40 -0.30 -117.70
CA ASN A 76 -73.98 0.09 -116.42
C ASN A 76 -73.68 -0.93 -115.31
N ASN A 77 -73.75 -2.23 -115.62
CA ASN A 77 -73.39 -3.29 -114.68
C ASN A 77 -71.90 -3.25 -114.30
N GLU A 78 -71.01 -3.01 -115.28
CA GLU A 78 -69.59 -2.84 -115.03
C GLU A 78 -69.29 -1.58 -114.20
N LEU A 79 -69.98 -0.47 -114.48
CA LEU A 79 -69.88 0.76 -113.68
C LEU A 79 -70.32 0.53 -112.23
N ASN A 80 -71.41 -0.21 -112.01
CA ASN A 80 -71.88 -0.57 -110.67
C ASN A 80 -70.85 -1.42 -109.92
N LYS A 81 -70.25 -2.43 -110.57
CA LYS A 81 -69.16 -3.24 -109.99
C LYS A 81 -67.97 -2.37 -109.60
N ARG A 82 -67.54 -1.46 -110.47
CA ARG A 82 -66.44 -0.51 -110.19
C ARG A 82 -66.79 0.43 -109.03
N ASN A 83 -68.02 0.93 -108.98
CA ASN A 83 -68.49 1.75 -107.87
C ASN A 83 -68.46 0.99 -106.53
N ASP A 84 -68.85 -0.28 -106.51
CA ASP A 84 -68.79 -1.09 -105.29
C ASP A 84 -67.35 -1.39 -104.87
N ILE A 85 -66.44 -1.63 -105.82
CA ILE A 85 -65.00 -1.70 -105.56
C ILE A 85 -64.49 -0.39 -104.97
N ILE A 86 -64.81 0.76 -105.57
CA ILE A 86 -64.41 2.09 -105.07
C ILE A 86 -64.94 2.32 -103.66
N LYS A 87 -66.21 1.99 -103.37
CA LYS A 87 -66.77 2.09 -102.01
C LYS A 87 -66.00 1.21 -101.02
N SER A 88 -65.67 -0.02 -101.40
CA SER A 88 -64.92 -0.94 -100.55
C SER A 88 -63.49 -0.45 -100.27
N LEU A 89 -62.80 0.07 -101.30
CA LEU A 89 -61.47 0.65 -101.18
C LEU A 89 -61.48 1.93 -100.35
N THR A 90 -62.50 2.79 -100.52
CA THR A 90 -62.68 4.01 -99.72
C THR A 90 -62.86 3.68 -98.24
N LYS A 91 -63.62 2.64 -97.90
CA LYS A 91 -63.76 2.17 -96.51
C LYS A 91 -62.43 1.68 -95.93
N LYS A 92 -61.67 0.89 -96.72
CA LYS A 92 -60.33 0.41 -96.29
C LYS A 92 -59.35 1.57 -96.09
N LEU A 93 -59.37 2.56 -96.99
CA LEU A 93 -58.50 3.73 -96.90
C LEU A 93 -58.80 4.54 -95.63
N LYS A 94 -60.08 4.80 -95.33
CA LYS A 94 -60.47 5.49 -94.07
C LYS A 94 -60.00 4.76 -92.82
N LEU A 95 -60.11 3.43 -92.81
CA LEU A 95 -59.63 2.62 -91.68
C LEU A 95 -58.10 2.74 -91.53
N LEU A 96 -57.35 2.65 -92.63
CA LEU A 96 -55.89 2.80 -92.62
C LEU A 96 -55.48 4.21 -92.21
N GLU A 97 -56.19 5.26 -92.64
CA GLU A 97 -55.95 6.63 -92.19
C GLU A 97 -56.14 6.78 -90.68
N SER A 98 -57.22 6.22 -90.11
CA SER A 98 -57.43 6.24 -88.65
C SER A 98 -56.35 5.45 -87.91
N GLN A 99 -55.95 4.29 -88.44
CA GLN A 99 -54.87 3.50 -87.84
C GLN A 99 -53.52 4.23 -87.90
N GLN A 100 -53.26 4.94 -88.99
CA GLN A 100 -52.05 5.76 -89.15
C GLN A 100 -52.07 6.95 -88.19
N SER A 101 -53.19 7.63 -88.00
CA SER A 101 -53.31 8.72 -87.02
C SER A 101 -53.08 8.22 -85.59
N ASP A 102 -53.62 7.05 -85.24
CA ASP A 102 -53.44 6.45 -83.91
C ASP A 102 -51.98 6.04 -83.69
N SER A 103 -51.37 5.38 -84.68
CA SER A 103 -49.95 5.02 -84.62
C SER A 103 -49.06 6.26 -84.48
N LYS A 104 -49.38 7.35 -85.19
CA LYS A 104 -48.65 8.62 -85.08
C LYS A 104 -48.76 9.21 -83.67
N ALA A 105 -49.97 9.23 -83.09
CA ALA A 105 -50.19 9.71 -81.73
C ALA A 105 -49.40 8.86 -80.69
N ILE A 106 -49.39 7.53 -80.83
CA ILE A 106 -48.60 6.64 -79.97
C ILE A 106 -47.10 6.92 -80.10
N CYS A 107 -46.60 7.13 -81.32
CA CYS A 107 -45.21 7.51 -81.56
C CYS A 107 -44.86 8.85 -80.90
N GLU A 108 -45.71 9.87 -81.02
CA GLU A 108 -45.52 11.19 -80.38
C GLU A 108 -45.50 11.07 -78.85
N ILE A 109 -46.43 10.33 -78.25
CA ILE A 109 -46.46 10.06 -76.80
C ILE A 109 -45.19 9.33 -76.35
N THR A 110 -44.75 8.33 -77.11
CA THR A 110 -43.55 7.54 -76.77
C THR A 110 -42.29 8.40 -76.89
N GLN A 111 -42.19 9.23 -77.93
CA GLN A 111 -41.10 10.18 -78.10
C GLN A 111 -41.06 11.20 -76.95
N GLN A 112 -42.21 11.69 -76.51
CA GLN A 112 -42.30 12.62 -75.38
C GLN A 112 -41.82 11.95 -74.08
N LYS A 113 -42.27 10.72 -73.79
CA LYS A 113 -41.79 9.94 -72.64
C LYS A 113 -40.29 9.70 -72.69
N PHE A 114 -39.72 9.44 -73.87
CA PHE A 114 -38.28 9.27 -74.03
C PHE A 114 -37.50 10.56 -73.69
N LYS A 115 -38.01 11.73 -74.11
CA LYS A 115 -37.42 13.02 -73.74
C LYS A 115 -37.47 13.25 -72.23
N GLU A 116 -38.60 12.97 -71.60
CA GLU A 116 -38.76 13.08 -70.13
C GLU A 116 -37.80 12.15 -69.38
N LEU A 117 -37.67 10.89 -69.82
CA LEU A 117 -36.73 9.94 -69.22
C LEU A 117 -35.28 10.35 -69.43
N SER A 118 -34.95 10.88 -70.61
CA SER A 118 -33.61 11.39 -70.91
C SER A 118 -33.27 12.60 -70.04
N GLN A 119 -34.22 13.51 -69.81
CA GLN A 119 -34.03 14.64 -68.89
C GLN A 119 -33.82 14.16 -67.46
N LYS A 120 -34.66 13.23 -66.97
CA LYS A 120 -34.50 12.62 -65.63
C LYS A 120 -33.14 11.94 -65.49
N LEU A 121 -32.67 11.25 -66.52
CA LEU A 121 -31.35 10.62 -66.52
C LEU A 121 -30.24 11.68 -66.38
N ILE A 122 -30.34 12.80 -67.08
CA ILE A 122 -29.38 13.91 -66.97
C ILE A 122 -29.41 14.49 -65.55
N ASP A 123 -30.59 14.76 -64.99
CA ASP A 123 -30.74 15.32 -63.65
C ASP A 123 -30.15 14.39 -62.57
N VAL A 124 -30.42 13.09 -62.67
CA VAL A 124 -29.83 12.08 -61.78
C VAL A 124 -28.31 12.01 -61.94
N THR A 125 -27.80 12.07 -63.18
CA THR A 125 -26.35 12.05 -63.43
C THR A 125 -25.65 13.25 -62.80
N LEU A 126 -26.23 14.45 -62.97
CA LEU A 126 -25.71 15.67 -62.34
C LEU A 126 -25.76 15.57 -60.81
N HIS A 127 -26.83 15.02 -60.25
CA HIS A 127 -26.92 14.80 -58.81
C HIS A 127 -25.85 13.82 -58.30
N CYS A 128 -25.63 12.71 -59.01
CA CYS A 128 -24.59 11.74 -58.69
C CYS A 128 -23.18 12.36 -58.76
N GLN A 129 -22.90 13.21 -59.75
CA GLN A 129 -21.63 13.94 -59.85
C GLN A 129 -21.41 14.85 -58.64
N GLY A 130 -22.43 15.61 -58.23
CA GLY A 130 -22.34 16.45 -57.02
C GLY A 130 -22.03 15.64 -55.76
N LEU A 131 -22.68 14.48 -55.58
CA LEU A 131 -22.37 13.58 -54.47
C LEU A 131 -20.97 12.98 -54.55
N GLU A 132 -20.46 12.72 -55.75
CA GLU A 132 -19.10 12.22 -55.96
C GLU A 132 -18.05 13.29 -55.61
N GLU A 133 -18.28 14.55 -55.99
CA GLU A 133 -17.46 15.70 -55.60
C GLU A 133 -17.43 15.88 -54.08
N GLU A 134 -18.58 15.85 -53.41
CA GLU A 134 -18.66 15.90 -51.95
C GLU A 134 -17.91 14.73 -51.30
N ASN A 135 -18.05 13.52 -51.85
CA ASN A 135 -17.31 12.35 -51.36
C ASN A 135 -15.80 12.54 -51.50
N GLN A 136 -15.35 13.12 -52.60
CA GLN A 136 -13.94 13.42 -52.83
C GLN A 136 -13.40 14.46 -51.85
N ILE A 137 -14.17 15.53 -51.58
CA ILE A 137 -13.82 16.54 -50.57
C ILE A 137 -13.71 15.91 -49.17
N LEU A 138 -14.66 15.03 -48.81
CA LEU A 138 -14.61 14.31 -47.54
C LEU A 138 -13.39 13.38 -47.46
N ARG A 139 -13.05 12.66 -48.54
CA ARG A 139 -11.83 11.84 -48.61
C ARG A 139 -10.57 12.67 -48.39
N CYS A 140 -10.45 13.84 -49.04
CA CYS A 140 -9.35 14.77 -48.82
C CYS A 140 -9.28 15.22 -47.35
N SER A 141 -10.40 15.59 -46.76
CA SER A 141 -10.48 16.00 -45.35
C SER A 141 -10.05 14.88 -44.39
N VAL A 142 -10.46 13.63 -44.66
CA VAL A 142 -10.03 12.46 -43.87
C VAL A 142 -8.52 12.22 -43.97
N LEU A 143 -7.93 12.39 -45.16
CA LEU A 143 -6.48 12.27 -45.35
C LEU A 143 -5.73 13.37 -44.58
N GLU A 144 -6.19 14.62 -44.62
CA GLU A 144 -5.60 15.72 -43.86
C GLU A 144 -5.69 15.48 -42.34
N LEU A 145 -6.85 15.04 -41.85
CA LEU A 145 -7.02 14.70 -40.42
C LEU A 145 -6.13 13.52 -40.01
N SER A 146 -5.96 12.52 -40.88
CA SER A 146 -5.07 11.39 -40.64
C SER A 146 -3.61 11.83 -40.56
N ALA A 147 -3.18 12.74 -41.44
CA ALA A 147 -1.85 13.34 -41.39
C ALA A 147 -1.63 14.13 -40.10
N LYS A 148 -2.60 14.98 -39.69
CA LYS A 148 -2.56 15.71 -38.42
C LYS A 148 -2.51 14.78 -37.22
N LYS A 149 -3.28 13.68 -37.23
CA LYS A 149 -3.22 12.64 -36.19
C LYS A 149 -1.83 12.03 -36.11
N GLY A 150 -1.22 11.67 -37.24
CA GLY A 150 0.15 11.15 -37.29
C GLY A 150 1.18 12.12 -36.72
N GLN A 151 1.08 13.41 -37.05
CA GLN A 151 1.95 14.45 -36.50
C GLN A 151 1.81 14.60 -34.97
N LEU A 152 0.56 14.61 -34.47
CA LEU A 152 0.31 14.69 -33.04
C LEU A 152 0.83 13.46 -32.29
N GLN A 153 0.65 12.26 -32.85
CA GLN A 153 1.17 11.03 -32.28
C GLN A 153 2.71 11.03 -32.23
N ALA A 154 3.39 11.51 -33.27
CA ALA A 154 4.85 11.65 -33.24
C ALA A 154 5.32 12.63 -32.14
N ARG A 155 4.63 13.76 -32.00
CA ARG A 155 4.90 14.74 -30.93
C ARG A 155 4.64 14.18 -29.53
N GLU A 156 3.60 13.38 -29.36
CA GLU A 156 3.30 12.69 -28.10
C GLU A 156 4.46 11.76 -27.70
N GLN A 157 4.96 10.95 -28.63
CA GLN A 157 6.10 10.05 -28.38
C GLN A 157 7.39 10.83 -28.05
N GLU A 158 7.63 11.97 -28.71
CA GLU A 158 8.76 12.85 -28.37
C GLU A 158 8.66 13.37 -26.93
N LEU A 159 7.47 13.83 -26.52
CA LEU A 159 7.24 14.34 -25.16
C LEU A 159 7.34 13.25 -24.10
N LEU A 160 6.84 12.05 -24.37
CA LEU A 160 6.98 10.89 -23.48
C LEU A 160 8.45 10.56 -23.24
N LYS A 161 9.24 10.42 -24.31
CA LYS A 161 10.68 10.17 -24.18
C LYS A 161 11.39 11.29 -23.40
N LYS A 162 11.01 12.55 -23.63
CA LYS A 162 11.55 13.69 -22.87
C LYS A 162 11.17 13.65 -21.39
N LEU A 163 9.98 13.17 -21.06
CA LEU A 163 9.55 12.98 -19.68
C LEU A 163 10.32 11.83 -19.01
N GLU A 164 10.53 10.72 -19.70
CA GLU A 164 11.35 9.59 -19.22
C GLU A 164 12.76 10.06 -18.88
N LEU A 165 13.45 10.74 -19.80
CA LEU A 165 14.79 11.29 -19.56
C LEU A 165 14.84 12.29 -18.40
N LYS A 166 13.78 13.09 -18.22
CA LYS A 166 13.67 13.97 -17.04
C LYS A 166 13.45 13.18 -15.76
N GLY A 167 12.67 12.10 -15.79
CA GLY A 167 12.48 11.19 -14.67
C GLY A 167 13.78 10.54 -14.25
N GLU A 168 14.57 10.05 -15.21
CA GLU A 168 15.92 9.51 -14.98
C GLU A 168 16.85 10.53 -14.33
N ALA A 169 16.90 11.76 -14.85
CA ALA A 169 17.71 12.83 -14.27
C ALA A 169 17.27 13.20 -12.84
N VAL A 170 15.95 13.22 -12.57
CA VAL A 170 15.44 13.48 -11.21
C VAL A 170 15.83 12.35 -10.25
N LEU A 171 15.76 11.09 -10.68
CA LEU A 171 16.23 9.95 -9.88
C LEU A 171 17.72 10.07 -9.57
N GLU A 172 18.55 10.33 -10.57
CA GLU A 172 20.00 10.53 -10.40
C GLU A 172 20.30 11.68 -9.41
N THR A 173 19.62 12.83 -9.55
CA THR A 173 19.79 13.94 -8.59
C THR A 173 19.32 13.59 -7.18
N THR A 174 18.29 12.75 -7.05
CA THR A 174 17.78 12.29 -5.75
C THR A 174 18.78 11.34 -5.09
N ASP A 175 19.38 10.43 -5.86
CA ASP A 175 20.43 9.54 -5.40
C ASP A 175 21.65 10.33 -4.91
N TYR A 176 22.11 11.33 -5.68
CA TYR A 176 23.16 12.23 -5.22
C TYR A 176 22.80 12.93 -3.91
N ILE A 177 21.59 13.48 -3.78
CA ILE A 177 21.13 14.12 -2.54
C ILE A 177 21.13 13.12 -1.38
N ALA A 178 20.69 11.88 -1.58
CA ALA A 178 20.67 10.83 -0.56
C ALA A 178 22.09 10.45 -0.10
N GLU A 179 23.04 10.33 -1.03
CA GLU A 179 24.45 10.11 -0.73
C GLU A 179 25.04 11.28 0.07
N PHE A 180 24.84 12.52 -0.39
CA PHE A 180 25.29 13.72 0.33
C PHE A 180 24.67 13.83 1.73
N THR A 181 23.38 13.51 1.86
CA THR A 181 22.68 13.47 3.15
C THR A 181 23.29 12.42 4.09
N SER A 182 23.62 11.24 3.57
CA SER A 182 24.27 10.17 4.34
C SER A 182 25.68 10.59 4.79
N LYS A 183 26.44 11.24 3.91
CA LYS A 183 27.76 11.81 4.23
C LYS A 183 27.67 12.88 5.33
N LEU A 184 26.71 13.80 5.24
CA LEU A 184 26.47 14.83 6.27
C LEU A 184 26.10 14.19 7.63
N LYS A 185 25.28 13.14 7.64
CA LYS A 185 24.97 12.38 8.86
C LYS A 185 26.23 11.78 9.48
N LEU A 186 27.07 11.11 8.69
CA LEU A 186 28.34 10.57 9.17
C LEU A 186 29.28 11.66 9.69
N GLU A 187 29.37 12.80 9.02
CA GLU A 187 30.18 13.93 9.47
C GLU A 187 29.66 14.54 10.77
N SER A 188 28.34 14.63 10.95
CA SER A 188 27.73 15.07 12.21
C SER A 188 28.03 14.10 13.36
N ALA A 189 27.93 12.79 13.12
CA ALA A 189 28.27 11.76 14.09
C ALA A 189 29.77 11.77 14.44
N LEU A 190 30.65 11.97 13.44
CA LEU A 190 32.08 12.13 13.65
C LEU A 190 32.40 13.36 14.51
N ARG A 191 31.75 14.50 14.26
CA ARG A 191 31.92 15.70 15.08
C ARG A 191 31.45 15.49 16.52
N ALA A 192 30.31 14.81 16.72
CA ALA A 192 29.82 14.46 18.05
C ALA A 192 30.79 13.53 18.80
N ALA A 193 31.27 12.47 18.14
CA ALA A 193 32.24 11.54 18.71
C ALA A 193 33.56 12.24 19.09
N LYS A 194 34.06 13.15 18.26
CA LYS A 194 35.25 13.96 18.59
C LYS A 194 35.04 14.87 19.80
N ALA A 195 33.85 15.46 19.95
CA ALA A 195 33.52 16.28 21.12
C ALA A 195 33.44 15.44 22.41
N GLU A 196 32.86 14.24 22.32
CA GLU A 196 32.82 13.27 23.43
C GLU A 196 34.23 12.79 23.80
N GLU A 197 35.07 12.44 22.81
CA GLU A 197 36.48 12.11 23.02
C GLU A 197 37.23 13.23 23.76
N PHE A 198 37.04 14.48 23.35
CA PHE A 198 37.65 15.64 24.02
C PHE A 198 37.18 15.75 25.49
N SER A 199 35.89 15.52 25.75
CA SER A 199 35.34 15.54 27.11
C SER A 199 35.91 14.42 28.00
N LEU A 200 35.98 13.20 27.48
CA LEU A 200 36.58 12.05 28.17
C LEU A 200 38.07 12.24 28.40
N ASN A 201 38.79 12.84 27.46
CA ASN A 201 40.20 13.14 27.63
C ASN A 201 40.43 14.17 28.74
N LYS A 202 39.55 15.18 28.86
CA LYS A 202 39.59 16.12 29.99
C LYS A 202 39.34 15.41 31.31
N GLU A 203 38.30 14.58 31.41
CA GLU A 203 38.00 13.79 32.61
C GLU A 203 39.17 12.85 32.98
N LYS A 204 39.78 12.20 31.99
CA LYS A 204 40.97 11.37 32.18
C LYS A 204 42.14 12.15 32.77
N GLU A 205 42.40 13.37 32.30
CA GLU A 205 43.46 14.22 32.86
C GLU A 205 43.12 14.69 34.27
N ASP A 206 41.86 15.02 34.55
CA ASP A 206 41.38 15.36 35.90
C ASP A 206 41.56 14.16 36.85
N LEU A 207 41.19 12.95 36.44
CA LEU A 207 41.40 11.72 37.21
C LEU A 207 42.88 11.42 37.42
N ARG A 208 43.74 11.67 36.42
CA ARG A 208 45.21 11.56 36.57
C ARG A 208 45.77 12.53 37.59
N LEU A 209 45.27 13.77 37.62
CA LEU A 209 45.64 14.75 38.64
C LEU A 209 45.18 14.26 40.02
N ARG A 210 43.94 13.80 40.13
CA ARG A 210 43.39 13.28 41.38
C ARG A 210 44.16 12.06 41.91
N LEU A 211 44.58 11.16 41.03
CA LEU A 211 45.43 10.03 41.39
C LEU A 211 46.79 10.50 41.94
N ARG A 212 47.42 11.49 41.32
CA ARG A 212 48.68 12.08 41.81
C ARG A 212 48.52 12.70 43.20
N GLU A 213 47.42 13.42 43.44
CA GLU A 213 47.08 13.96 44.76
C GLU A 213 46.99 12.85 45.82
N LEU A 214 46.26 11.77 45.52
CA LEU A 214 46.09 10.64 46.45
C LEU A 214 47.40 9.89 46.73
N ILE A 215 48.30 9.79 45.75
CA ILE A 215 49.63 9.20 45.96
C ILE A 215 50.42 10.05 46.95
N LEU A 216 50.46 11.37 46.75
CA LEU A 216 51.15 12.29 47.67
C LEU A 216 50.57 12.22 49.09
N GLU A 217 49.25 12.13 49.21
CA GLU A 217 48.59 11.99 50.51
C GLU A 217 48.89 10.63 51.15
N THR A 218 48.96 9.56 50.37
CA THR A 218 49.37 8.23 50.86
C THR A 218 50.83 8.24 51.34
N ASP A 219 51.75 8.87 50.60
CA ASP A 219 53.14 9.00 50.99
C ASP A 219 53.27 9.82 52.29
N LYS A 220 52.52 10.91 52.41
CA LYS A 220 52.47 11.70 53.66
C LYS A 220 51.98 10.87 54.85
N LEU A 221 50.88 10.12 54.68
CA LEU A 221 50.36 9.24 55.74
C LEU A 221 51.36 8.13 56.11
N LYS A 222 52.13 7.63 55.14
CA LYS A 222 53.19 6.66 55.38
C LYS A 222 54.36 7.26 56.17
N ASP A 223 54.75 8.50 55.88
CA ASP A 223 55.75 9.24 56.65
C ASP A 223 55.26 9.50 58.09
N ASP A 224 54.01 9.95 58.25
CA ASP A 224 53.37 10.15 59.56
C ASP A 224 53.35 8.83 60.38
N LEU A 225 53.03 7.71 59.74
CA LEU A 225 53.07 6.39 60.38
C LEU A 225 54.49 5.98 60.80
N CYS A 226 55.50 6.29 59.98
CA CYS A 226 56.90 6.03 60.27
C CYS A 226 57.37 6.84 61.49
N GLU A 227 57.02 8.12 61.57
CA GLU A 227 57.31 8.97 62.74
C GLU A 227 56.61 8.44 64.00
N LYS A 228 55.34 8.02 63.89
CA LYS A 228 54.62 7.39 65.00
C LYS A 228 55.26 6.08 65.46
N MET A 229 55.80 5.29 64.54
CA MET A 229 56.55 4.07 64.88
C MET A 229 57.85 4.39 65.62
N LYS A 230 58.60 5.42 65.20
CA LYS A 230 59.79 5.89 65.93
C LYS A 230 59.45 6.39 67.32
N GLU A 231 58.37 7.16 67.47
CA GLU A 231 57.88 7.63 68.77
C GLU A 231 57.48 6.46 69.67
N ASN A 232 56.77 5.45 69.15
CA ASN A 232 56.40 4.24 69.88
C ASN A 232 57.64 3.46 70.35
N ASN A 233 58.66 3.31 69.50
CA ASN A 233 59.91 2.65 69.88
C ASN A 233 60.62 3.39 71.02
N LYS A 234 60.69 4.73 70.96
CA LYS A 234 61.22 5.55 72.07
C LYS A 234 60.43 5.33 73.36
N GLN A 235 59.10 5.31 73.27
CA GLN A 235 58.24 5.01 74.42
C GLN A 235 58.49 3.60 74.96
N GLN A 236 58.71 2.59 74.10
CA GLN A 236 59.07 1.24 74.53
C GLN A 236 60.44 1.21 75.24
N GLU A 237 61.45 1.90 74.71
CA GLU A 237 62.76 2.04 75.35
C GLU A 237 62.65 2.70 76.73
N GLU A 238 61.86 3.75 76.86
CA GLU A 238 61.57 4.42 78.14
C GLU A 238 60.87 3.48 79.13
N ILE A 239 59.88 2.70 78.68
CA ILE A 239 59.23 1.67 79.51
C ILE A 239 60.24 0.61 79.97
N ILE A 240 61.16 0.18 79.11
CA ILE A 240 62.20 -0.80 79.47
C ILE A 240 63.14 -0.20 80.52
N HIS A 241 63.58 1.05 80.35
CA HIS A 241 64.43 1.76 81.31
C HIS A 241 63.75 1.88 82.68
N LEU A 242 62.49 2.36 82.71
CA LEU A 242 61.70 2.48 83.95
C LEU A 242 61.47 1.12 84.62
N LYS A 243 61.28 0.04 83.85
CA LYS A 243 61.18 -1.33 84.40
C LYS A 243 62.48 -1.77 85.06
N GLN A 244 63.63 -1.53 84.42
CA GLN A 244 64.95 -1.87 84.97
C GLN A 244 65.23 -1.09 86.26
N GLU A 245 64.97 0.21 86.26
CA GLU A 245 65.09 1.06 87.45
C GLU A 245 64.21 0.58 88.60
N ASN A 246 62.96 0.20 88.31
CA ASN A 246 62.05 -0.39 89.31
C ASN A 246 62.63 -1.67 89.93
N VAL A 247 63.29 -2.52 89.14
CA VAL A 247 63.94 -3.74 89.66
C VAL A 247 65.10 -3.37 90.59
N VAL A 248 65.93 -2.39 90.23
CA VAL A 248 67.04 -1.90 91.07
C VAL A 248 66.52 -1.35 92.40
N LEU A 249 65.52 -0.46 92.35
CA LEU A 249 64.89 0.12 93.54
C LEU A 249 64.26 -0.95 94.44
N LYS A 250 63.60 -1.96 93.87
CA LYS A 250 63.08 -3.12 94.64
C LYS A 250 64.19 -3.89 95.35
N ASN A 251 65.32 -4.11 94.69
CA ASN A 251 66.47 -4.81 95.28
C ASN A 251 67.13 -3.99 96.40
N GLU A 252 67.25 -2.68 96.21
CA GLU A 252 67.82 -1.77 97.21
C GLU A 252 66.93 -1.68 98.46
N LEU A 253 65.61 -1.62 98.28
CA LEU A 253 64.64 -1.70 99.37
C LEU A 253 64.78 -3.01 100.16
N ALA A 254 64.90 -4.15 99.49
CA ALA A 254 65.10 -5.45 100.12
C ALA A 254 66.40 -5.51 100.96
N LEU A 255 67.50 -4.96 100.42
CA LEU A 255 68.76 -4.80 101.13
C LEU A 255 68.64 -3.91 102.37
N ASN A 256 67.86 -2.83 102.28
CA ASN A 256 67.64 -1.92 103.40
C ASN A 256 66.79 -2.57 104.50
N VAL A 257 65.80 -3.40 104.14
CA VAL A 257 65.03 -4.23 105.07
C VAL A 257 65.94 -5.25 105.78
N GLU A 258 66.86 -5.91 105.08
CA GLU A 258 67.90 -6.79 105.67
C GLU A 258 68.80 -6.03 106.66
N LYS A 259 69.27 -4.85 106.27
CA LYS A 259 70.13 -3.99 107.10
C LYS A 259 69.43 -3.54 108.38
N ALA A 260 68.14 -3.20 108.30
CA ALA A 260 67.30 -2.87 109.46
C ALA A 260 67.18 -4.07 110.42
N LYS A 261 66.89 -5.27 109.89
CA LYS A 261 66.85 -6.50 110.70
C LYS A 261 68.17 -6.76 111.44
N ARG A 262 69.33 -6.56 110.80
CA ARG A 262 70.63 -6.73 111.48
C ARG A 262 70.90 -5.68 112.55
N LYS A 263 70.47 -4.42 112.34
CA LYS A 263 70.53 -3.38 113.36
C LYS A 263 69.71 -3.75 114.60
N ASP A 264 68.49 -4.24 114.42
CA ASP A 264 67.62 -4.64 115.53
C ASP A 264 68.21 -5.81 116.32
N GLN A 265 68.79 -6.80 115.64
CA GLN A 265 69.51 -7.92 116.27
C GLN A 265 70.69 -7.42 117.12
N LEU A 266 71.47 -6.47 116.60
CA LEU A 266 72.60 -5.88 117.33
C LEU A 266 72.13 -5.13 118.58
N LEU A 267 71.01 -4.41 118.48
CA LEU A 267 70.45 -3.61 119.55
C LEU A 267 69.88 -4.50 120.69
N GLN A 268 69.27 -5.64 120.36
CA GLN A 268 68.91 -6.66 121.35
C GLN A 268 70.13 -7.23 122.08
N PHE A 269 71.22 -7.53 121.35
CA PHE A 269 72.44 -8.06 121.95
C PHE A 269 73.09 -7.05 122.91
N ALA A 270 73.13 -5.77 122.52
CA ALA A 270 73.62 -4.69 123.38
C ALA A 270 72.78 -4.52 124.65
N LYS A 271 71.44 -4.50 124.54
CA LYS A 271 70.53 -4.45 125.71
C LYS A 271 70.72 -5.64 126.65
N SER A 272 70.85 -6.86 126.10
CA SER A 272 71.12 -8.07 126.91
C SER A 272 72.45 -8.01 127.65
N LYS A 273 73.48 -7.41 127.04
CA LYS A 273 74.79 -7.22 127.69
C LYS A 273 74.73 -6.18 128.81
N GLN A 274 74.03 -5.06 128.59
CA GLN A 274 73.85 -4.00 129.59
C GLN A 274 73.09 -4.49 130.83
N VAL A 275 72.01 -5.25 130.62
CA VAL A 275 71.25 -5.82 131.75
C VAL A 275 72.14 -6.68 132.64
N ARG A 276 73.06 -7.50 132.07
CA ARG A 276 74.00 -8.32 132.85
C ARG A 276 74.99 -7.48 133.66
N THR A 277 75.56 -6.44 133.07
CA THR A 277 76.51 -5.57 133.79
C THR A 277 75.84 -4.82 134.93
N ASP A 278 74.59 -4.39 134.76
CA ASP A 278 73.84 -3.67 135.81
C ASP A 278 73.52 -4.60 137.01
N THR A 279 73.22 -5.88 136.78
CA THR A 279 72.99 -6.84 137.87
C THR A 279 74.26 -7.12 138.67
N GLU A 280 75.41 -7.26 138.00
CA GLU A 280 76.71 -7.48 138.66
C GLU A 280 77.12 -6.26 139.51
N LEU A 281 76.91 -5.05 138.99
CA LEU A 281 77.22 -3.79 139.69
C LEU A 281 76.34 -3.58 140.93
N SER A 282 75.06 -3.95 140.84
CA SER A 282 74.13 -3.90 141.97
C SER A 282 74.54 -4.86 143.10
N SER A 283 74.99 -6.07 142.75
CA SER A 283 75.53 -7.06 143.71
C SER A 283 76.79 -6.54 144.44
N LEU A 284 77.75 -5.97 143.71
CA LEU A 284 78.98 -5.42 144.29
C LEU A 284 78.71 -4.25 145.25
N ARG A 285 77.78 -3.36 144.89
CA ARG A 285 77.35 -2.25 145.78
C ARG A 285 76.73 -2.77 147.08
N GLN A 286 75.98 -3.86 147.02
CA GLN A 286 75.36 -4.47 148.20
C GLN A 286 76.41 -5.06 149.16
N ILE A 287 77.47 -5.67 148.61
CA ILE A 287 78.60 -6.22 149.39
C ILE A 287 79.39 -5.09 150.07
N TYR A 288 79.69 -4.01 149.33
CA TYR A 288 80.43 -2.86 149.86
C TYR A 288 79.72 -2.20 151.06
N VAL A 289 78.41 -1.98 150.95
CA VAL A 289 77.59 -1.40 152.03
C VAL A 289 77.59 -2.28 153.29
N LYS A 290 77.65 -3.61 153.14
CA LYS A 290 77.69 -4.54 154.27
C LYS A 290 79.02 -4.40 155.05
N GLN A 291 80.14 -4.39 154.33
CA GLN A 291 81.47 -4.23 154.93
C GLN A 291 81.66 -2.90 155.67
N GLN A 292 81.04 -1.82 155.19
CA GLN A 292 81.13 -0.51 155.83
C GLN A 292 80.41 -0.43 157.18
N ARG A 293 79.30 -1.17 157.34
CA ARG A 293 78.59 -1.27 158.64
C ARG A 293 79.41 -2.06 159.66
N ASP A 294 80.08 -3.13 159.22
CA ASP A 294 80.91 -3.97 160.08
C ASP A 294 82.10 -3.19 160.66
N LEU A 295 82.72 -2.29 159.87
CA LEU A 295 83.82 -1.42 160.32
C LEU A 295 83.41 -0.36 161.34
N GLN A 296 82.23 0.24 161.18
CA GLN A 296 81.72 1.24 162.13
C GLN A 296 81.44 0.63 163.51
N PHE A 297 81.01 -0.63 163.56
CA PHE A 297 80.77 -1.36 164.81
C PHE A 297 82.04 -1.59 165.63
N LEU A 298 83.19 -1.86 164.98
CA LEU A 298 84.48 -2.07 165.63
C LEU A 298 85.08 -0.79 166.23
N HIS A 299 84.82 0.38 165.64
CA HIS A 299 85.37 1.66 166.09
C HIS A 299 84.83 2.06 167.48
N VAL A 300 83.52 1.87 167.70
CA VAL A 300 82.83 2.24 168.95
C VAL A 300 83.24 1.35 170.14
N ASN A 301 83.57 0.08 169.89
CA ASN A 301 84.04 -0.83 170.94
C ASN A 301 85.45 -0.49 171.44
N LEU A 302 86.29 0.13 170.62
CA LEU A 302 87.67 0.50 170.98
C LEU A 302 87.69 1.74 171.90
N GLU A 303 86.83 2.73 171.63
CA GLU A 303 86.74 3.97 172.42
C GLU A 303 86.27 3.72 173.87
N ASN A 304 85.34 2.79 174.07
CA ASN A 304 84.83 2.44 175.41
C ASN A 304 85.91 1.84 176.34
N SER A 305 86.97 1.25 175.79
CA SER A 305 88.06 0.69 176.59
C SER A 305 89.08 1.75 177.06
N GLN A 306 89.05 2.97 176.52
CA GLN A 306 90.11 3.97 176.68
C GLN A 306 89.82 4.99 177.80
N GLU A 307 88.59 5.07 178.31
CA GLU A 307 88.13 6.16 179.19
C GLU A 307 88.23 5.88 180.71
N LEU A 308 88.59 4.67 181.16
CA LEU A 308 88.68 4.33 182.59
C LEU A 308 90.10 4.22 183.18
N ARG A 309 91.16 4.61 182.45
CA ARG A 309 92.56 4.29 182.85
C ARG A 309 93.55 5.46 183.07
N GLN A 310 93.12 6.70 183.31
CA GLN A 310 94.04 7.79 183.69
C GLN A 310 93.64 8.52 184.97
N LYS A 311 94.03 7.97 186.14
CA LYS A 311 94.44 8.70 187.37
C LYS A 311 94.88 7.72 188.48
N HIS A 312 96.07 7.14 188.38
CA HIS A 312 97.07 7.16 189.46
C HIS A 312 98.41 6.52 189.07
N GLU A 313 99.45 7.21 189.50
CA GLU A 313 100.89 6.98 189.41
C GLU A 313 101.39 6.18 190.63
N LYS A 314 102.14 5.08 190.42
CA LYS A 314 103.25 4.53 191.26
C LYS A 314 103.66 3.08 190.89
N VAL A 315 104.98 2.88 190.75
CA VAL A 315 105.80 1.66 191.04
C VAL A 315 105.91 0.53 189.99
N ALA A 316 107.19 0.10 189.80
CA ALA A 316 107.69 -1.23 189.37
C ALA A 316 107.44 -1.68 187.91
N TYR A 317 108.45 -2.07 187.11
CA TYR A 317 109.34 -3.25 187.14
C TYR A 317 108.87 -4.32 186.12
N GLU A 318 109.82 -4.76 185.29
CA GLU A 318 109.95 -6.08 184.64
C GLU A 318 108.97 -6.65 183.57
N ARG A 319 109.59 -6.98 182.41
CA ARG A 319 109.78 -8.34 181.83
C ARG A 319 108.65 -9.06 181.06
N SER A 320 109.14 -9.89 180.11
CA SER A 320 108.61 -11.18 179.57
C SER A 320 107.41 -11.08 178.61
N GLU A 321 107.53 -11.53 177.35
CA GLU A 321 107.62 -12.91 176.81
C GLU A 321 106.24 -13.55 176.58
N GLU A 322 106.22 -14.43 175.56
CA GLU A 322 105.25 -15.50 175.29
C GLU A 322 103.86 -15.12 174.70
N ASN A 323 103.15 -15.95 173.92
CA ASN A 323 103.31 -17.21 173.16
C ASN A 323 101.88 -17.57 172.65
N VAL A 324 101.74 -18.58 171.77
CA VAL A 324 100.51 -19.38 171.48
C VAL A 324 99.38 -18.69 170.68
N ASP A 325 98.85 -19.14 169.52
CA ASP A 325 98.46 -20.44 168.92
C ASP A 325 96.97 -20.82 169.09
N LEU A 326 96.45 -21.48 168.03
CA LEU A 326 95.26 -22.34 167.89
C LEU A 326 93.82 -21.78 167.73
N ASN A 327 93.25 -22.15 166.57
CA ASN A 327 91.93 -22.80 166.37
C ASN A 327 90.64 -21.94 166.34
N SER A 328 89.55 -22.24 165.58
CA SER A 328 89.22 -23.31 164.61
C SER A 328 87.74 -23.21 164.13
N PHE A 329 87.39 -24.00 163.10
CA PHE A 329 86.07 -24.55 162.64
C PHE A 329 85.15 -23.59 161.83
N HIS A 330 84.42 -24.00 160.77
CA HIS A 330 83.58 -25.21 160.56
C HIS A 330 83.14 -25.39 159.07
N SER A 331 83.01 -26.65 158.60
CA SER A 331 81.90 -27.31 157.84
C SER A 331 81.03 -26.58 156.79
N ASP A 332 80.45 -27.17 155.73
CA ASP A 332 80.40 -28.52 155.13
C ASP A 332 79.69 -28.47 153.74
N SER A 333 79.82 -29.57 152.98
CA SER A 333 79.28 -30.02 151.65
C SER A 333 77.73 -29.90 151.39
N PRO A 334 77.06 -30.45 150.31
CA PRO A 334 77.50 -31.19 149.10
C PRO A 334 76.69 -30.99 147.75
N ARG A 335 77.24 -31.58 146.64
CA ARG A 335 76.66 -32.36 145.48
C ARG A 335 75.39 -31.91 144.70
N CYS A 336 75.37 -32.13 143.37
CA CYS A 336 74.62 -33.23 142.69
C CYS A 336 74.64 -33.24 141.14
N LEU A 337 74.38 -34.45 140.61
CA LEU A 337 74.30 -34.92 139.21
C LEU A 337 72.85 -34.86 138.64
N THR A 338 72.70 -35.33 137.38
CA THR A 338 71.48 -35.77 136.63
C THR A 338 70.70 -34.66 135.90
N SER A 339 69.86 -34.87 134.89
CA SER A 339 69.57 -35.86 133.82
C SER A 339 68.28 -35.33 133.14
N THR A 340 68.04 -35.72 131.89
CA THR A 340 66.84 -35.55 131.02
C THR A 340 65.47 -35.22 131.66
N GLN A 341 64.60 -34.40 131.03
CA GLN A 341 63.54 -34.78 130.06
C GLN A 341 62.39 -33.73 129.90
N LYS A 342 61.93 -33.55 128.64
CA LYS A 342 60.54 -33.31 128.13
C LYS A 342 59.70 -32.03 128.40
N GLY A 343 58.94 -31.67 127.35
CA GLY A 343 57.74 -30.81 127.28
C GLY A 343 58.04 -29.35 126.86
N ASP A 344 57.27 -28.61 126.06
CA ASP A 344 56.04 -28.84 125.30
C ASP A 344 55.84 -27.64 124.32
N ARG A 345 54.92 -27.80 123.36
CA ARG A 345 54.42 -26.87 122.29
C ARG A 345 53.94 -25.48 122.79
N PRO A 346 53.67 -24.44 121.93
CA PRO A 346 52.63 -24.38 120.86
C PRO A 346 53.17 -23.78 119.51
N GLN A 347 52.65 -24.01 118.29
CA GLN A 347 51.30 -24.07 117.68
C GLN A 347 50.82 -22.74 117.05
N ARG A 348 50.31 -22.90 115.80
CA ARG A 348 49.45 -22.03 114.93
C ARG A 348 50.16 -21.04 113.97
N CYS A 349 49.98 -21.18 112.65
CA CYS A 349 48.81 -20.86 111.76
C CYS A 349 48.83 -19.37 111.35
N GLU A 350 48.40 -18.89 110.17
CA GLU A 350 47.43 -19.30 109.14
C GLU A 350 47.80 -18.45 107.87
N LYS A 351 47.79 -19.01 106.65
CA LYS A 351 46.75 -18.88 105.59
C LYS A 351 46.36 -17.46 105.15
N PHE A 352 46.18 -17.34 103.82
CA PHE A 352 45.07 -16.76 103.02
C PHE A 352 45.68 -16.13 101.74
N SER A 353 45.40 -16.66 100.53
CA SER A 353 44.23 -16.39 99.63
C SER A 353 44.40 -15.05 98.89
N ASP A 354 44.04 -14.81 97.62
CA ASP A 354 42.92 -15.23 96.75
C ASP A 354 43.35 -15.04 95.27
N ALA A 355 42.93 -15.89 94.30
CA ALA A 355 41.69 -15.79 93.47
C ALA A 355 41.70 -14.59 92.49
N ASN A 356 41.30 -14.61 91.21
CA ASN A 356 40.32 -15.42 90.49
C ASN A 356 40.30 -15.01 88.98
N SER A 357 40.04 -15.97 88.08
CA SER A 357 39.10 -15.90 86.90
C SER A 357 39.39 -14.90 85.74
N SER A 358 38.88 -14.98 84.49
CA SER A 358 37.89 -15.83 83.80
C SER A 358 37.81 -15.45 82.29
N LEU A 359 37.27 -16.39 81.47
CA LEU A 359 36.48 -16.23 80.21
C LEU A 359 37.21 -15.73 78.92
N ASP A 360 37.25 -16.44 77.78
CA ASP A 360 36.27 -17.22 76.98
C ASP A 360 35.38 -16.35 76.06
N ILE A 361 34.88 -16.95 74.96
CA ILE A 361 34.12 -16.41 73.79
C ILE A 361 35.02 -16.10 72.58
N GLY A 362 34.83 -16.65 71.38
CA GLY A 362 33.77 -17.49 70.85
C GLY A 362 33.87 -17.57 69.33
N ASN A 363 33.56 -18.76 68.81
CA ASN A 363 33.52 -19.19 67.42
C ASN A 363 32.62 -18.33 66.51
N LEU A 364 32.78 -18.38 65.17
CA LEU A 364 32.05 -19.34 64.32
C LEU A 364 32.18 -19.05 62.81
N SER A 365 32.18 -20.16 62.07
CA SER A 365 32.26 -20.42 60.64
C SER A 365 31.26 -19.71 59.72
N VAL A 366 31.75 -19.51 58.48
CA VAL A 366 30.99 -19.17 57.26
C VAL A 366 30.26 -20.40 56.73
N ILE A 367 28.96 -20.26 56.46
CA ILE A 367 28.14 -21.18 55.67
C ILE A 367 27.31 -20.33 54.69
N GLU A 368 27.43 -20.58 53.38
CA GLU A 368 26.44 -20.22 52.35
C GLU A 368 25.09 -20.89 52.65
N PRO A 369 23.91 -20.31 52.30
CA PRO A 369 23.26 -20.76 51.05
C PRO A 369 22.26 -19.80 50.36
N LYS A 370 22.21 -19.92 49.02
CA LYS A 370 21.06 -20.25 48.12
C LYS A 370 19.64 -19.66 48.37
N ASN A 371 19.17 -18.94 47.34
CA ASN A 371 17.80 -18.85 46.77
C ASN A 371 16.56 -18.62 47.65
N ARG A 372 15.81 -17.53 47.36
CA ARG A 372 14.34 -17.56 47.27
C ARG A 372 13.72 -16.39 46.46
N CYS A 373 12.98 -16.80 45.43
CA CYS A 373 11.80 -16.25 44.74
C CYS A 373 11.15 -14.93 45.21
N CYS A 374 10.68 -14.12 44.25
CA CYS A 374 9.38 -13.42 44.27
C CYS A 374 8.96 -12.98 42.85
N ASN A 375 7.81 -13.44 42.36
CA ASN A 375 7.02 -12.75 41.31
C ASN A 375 6.12 -11.71 41.98
N PRO A 376 5.73 -10.65 41.25
CA PRO A 376 4.30 -10.39 41.11
C PRO A 376 3.87 -10.10 39.65
N THR A 377 2.73 -10.68 39.31
CA THR A 377 1.89 -10.46 38.12
C THR A 377 1.29 -9.06 38.08
N VAL A 378 1.43 -8.32 36.96
CA VAL A 378 0.37 -7.54 36.28
C VAL A 378 0.78 -7.25 34.82
N ASN A 379 -0.07 -7.69 33.88
CA ASN A 379 -0.29 -7.28 32.48
C ASN A 379 0.67 -6.29 31.79
N LYS A 380 1.25 -6.73 30.65
CA LYS A 380 1.25 -5.98 29.38
C LYS A 380 1.71 -6.84 28.20
N ASP A 381 1.00 -6.68 27.09
CA ASP A 381 1.27 -7.26 25.76
C ASP A 381 2.71 -7.09 25.27
N ALA A 382 3.31 -8.19 24.79
CA ALA A 382 4.38 -8.25 23.79
C ALA A 382 4.60 -9.73 23.42
N CYS A 383 3.74 -10.36 22.61
CA CYS A 383 3.81 -10.37 21.14
C CYS A 383 5.19 -10.74 20.59
N TYR A 384 5.36 -12.05 20.38
CA TYR A 384 6.42 -12.61 19.55
C TYR A 384 6.33 -12.02 18.12
N PRO A 385 7.46 -11.62 17.49
CA PRO A 385 7.50 -11.03 16.15
C PRO A 385 6.81 -11.86 15.06
N THR A 386 6.76 -13.17 15.24
CA THR A 386 6.17 -14.14 14.30
C THR A 386 4.65 -14.07 14.22
N SER A 387 3.96 -13.68 15.30
CA SER A 387 2.48 -13.66 15.34
C SER A 387 1.86 -12.51 14.52
N LYS A 388 2.55 -11.37 14.46
CA LYS A 388 2.15 -10.23 13.60
C LYS A 388 2.38 -10.53 12.13
N LEU A 389 3.50 -11.19 11.82
CA LEU A 389 3.85 -11.55 10.45
C LEU A 389 2.89 -12.60 9.91
N GLN A 390 2.52 -13.60 10.72
CA GLN A 390 1.55 -14.63 10.34
C GLN A 390 0.13 -14.07 10.13
N ARG A 391 -0.27 -13.07 10.93
CA ARG A 391 -1.55 -12.37 10.73
C ARG A 391 -1.54 -11.51 9.46
N ALA A 392 -0.48 -10.74 9.22
CA ALA A 392 -0.35 -9.93 8.00
C ALA A 392 -0.30 -10.80 6.74
N LEU A 393 0.31 -11.99 6.82
CA LEU A 393 0.35 -12.95 5.72
C LEU A 393 -1.04 -13.55 5.44
N ALA A 394 -1.80 -13.88 6.49
CA ALA A 394 -3.18 -14.33 6.36
C ALA A 394 -4.11 -13.24 5.81
N GLU A 395 -3.95 -12.00 6.26
CA GLU A 395 -4.70 -10.83 5.76
C GLU A 395 -4.37 -10.53 4.28
N SER A 396 -3.09 -10.64 3.89
CA SER A 396 -2.68 -10.48 2.49
C SER A 396 -3.21 -11.61 1.60
N GLN A 397 -3.26 -12.85 2.08
CA GLN A 397 -3.80 -13.98 1.32
C GLN A 397 -5.32 -13.84 1.13
N GLN A 398 -6.05 -13.36 2.14
CA GLN A 398 -7.49 -13.11 2.03
C GLN A 398 -7.80 -11.98 1.04
N MET A 399 -7.02 -10.90 1.07
CA MET A 399 -7.22 -9.76 0.16
C MET A 399 -6.98 -10.13 -1.31
N VAL A 400 -6.01 -11.02 -1.58
CA VAL A 400 -5.76 -11.55 -2.93
C VAL A 400 -6.93 -12.43 -3.39
N ALA A 401 -7.45 -13.31 -2.52
CA ALA A 401 -8.60 -14.14 -2.84
C ALA A 401 -9.86 -13.29 -3.13
N ASP A 402 -10.09 -12.22 -2.38
CA ASP A 402 -11.20 -11.29 -2.61
C ASP A 402 -11.03 -10.51 -3.91
N LEU A 403 -9.80 -10.14 -4.29
CA LEU A 403 -9.49 -9.49 -5.57
C LEU A 403 -9.74 -10.44 -6.75
N GLU A 404 -9.31 -11.71 -6.64
CA GLU A 404 -9.53 -12.73 -7.67
C GLU A 404 -11.03 -13.03 -7.87
N LEU A 405 -11.80 -13.11 -6.78
CA LEU A 405 -13.26 -13.24 -6.81
C LEU A 405 -13.94 -12.01 -7.44
N SER A 406 -13.47 -10.81 -7.15
CA SER A 406 -13.99 -9.57 -7.74
C SER A 406 -13.70 -9.47 -9.24
N THR A 407 -12.53 -9.96 -9.67
CA THR A 407 -12.11 -9.97 -11.08
C THR A 407 -12.88 -11.01 -11.90
N LEU A 408 -13.20 -12.17 -11.30
CA LEU A 408 -14.04 -13.21 -11.93
C LEU A 408 -15.51 -12.78 -12.09
N LEU A 409 -16.04 -11.97 -11.17
CA LEU A 409 -17.41 -11.42 -11.28
C LEU A 409 -17.54 -10.31 -12.34
N HIS A 410 -16.42 -9.70 -12.78
CA HIS A 410 -16.42 -8.61 -13.76
C HIS A 410 -16.21 -9.04 -15.22
N MET A 411 -16.05 -10.34 -15.50
CA MET A 411 -15.85 -10.89 -16.86
C MET A 411 -17.08 -11.67 -17.38
N SER A 412 -18.30 -11.24 -17.03
CA SER A 412 -19.54 -11.71 -17.69
C SER A 412 -19.98 -10.71 -18.77
N PRO A 413 -20.15 -11.09 -20.04
CA PRO A 413 -20.53 -10.16 -21.09
C PRO A 413 -22.03 -9.86 -20.98
N ARG A 414 -22.39 -8.68 -20.45
CA ARG A 414 -23.76 -8.17 -20.52
C ARG A 414 -23.88 -7.00 -21.50
N CYS A 415 -24.72 -7.27 -22.48
CA CYS A 415 -25.47 -6.34 -23.31
C CYS A 415 -25.90 -5.08 -22.55
N SER A 416 -25.75 -3.94 -23.22
CA SER A 416 -26.28 -2.64 -22.80
C SER A 416 -27.81 -2.60 -22.90
N PRO A 417 -28.51 -2.10 -21.87
CA PRO A 417 -29.87 -1.60 -22.00
C PRO A 417 -29.88 -0.08 -21.81
N ASN A 418 -30.27 0.69 -22.82
CA ASN A 418 -30.70 2.07 -22.63
C ASN A 418 -32.06 2.26 -23.31
N SER A 419 -33.10 2.37 -22.49
CA SER A 419 -34.42 2.88 -22.86
C SER A 419 -34.97 3.77 -21.74
N SER A 420 -35.29 5.02 -22.09
CA SER A 420 -36.44 5.82 -21.60
C SER A 420 -36.42 7.14 -22.39
N SER A 421 -37.26 7.29 -23.41
CA SER A 421 -38.67 7.72 -23.38
C SER A 421 -38.87 9.23 -23.17
N ILE A 422 -39.20 9.94 -24.25
CA ILE A 422 -40.12 11.08 -24.20
C ILE A 422 -41.08 10.92 -25.38
N ASN A 423 -42.38 10.81 -25.05
CA ASN A 423 -43.49 10.83 -25.98
C ASN A 423 -43.82 12.27 -26.38
N MET A 424 -44.05 12.51 -27.67
CA MET A 424 -45.15 13.39 -28.11
C MET A 424 -45.79 12.80 -29.37
N THR A 425 -47.07 12.55 -29.21
CA THR A 425 -48.10 12.29 -30.21
C THR A 425 -48.17 13.36 -31.28
N THR A 426 -48.26 12.98 -32.55
CA THR A 426 -49.28 13.51 -33.49
C THR A 426 -49.45 12.57 -34.68
N GLU A 427 -50.72 12.35 -34.99
CA GLU A 427 -51.29 11.58 -36.09
C GLU A 427 -50.73 11.92 -37.48
N LEU A 428 -50.64 10.88 -38.32
CA LEU A 428 -50.99 10.84 -39.74
C LEU A 428 -50.64 9.40 -40.21
N ALA A 429 -51.54 8.44 -39.99
CA ALA A 429 -52.56 8.05 -40.97
C ALA A 429 -51.99 7.58 -42.32
N GLU A 430 -52.20 6.29 -42.57
CA GLU A 430 -52.54 5.71 -43.88
C GLU A 430 -51.44 5.56 -44.94
N THR A 431 -50.97 4.32 -45.13
CA THR A 431 -51.18 3.53 -46.38
C THR A 431 -50.53 2.15 -46.22
N LEU A 432 -51.30 1.14 -45.81
CA LEU A 432 -51.96 0.14 -46.68
C LEU A 432 -51.01 -0.83 -47.41
N HIS A 433 -51.00 -2.05 -46.88
CA HIS A 433 -50.54 -3.31 -47.48
C HIS A 433 -50.99 -3.55 -48.92
N ARG A 434 -50.07 -4.01 -49.78
CA ARG A 434 -50.19 -5.11 -50.80
C ARG A 434 -48.93 -5.05 -51.70
N THR A 435 -48.30 -6.10 -52.22
CA THR A 435 -48.68 -7.47 -52.58
C THR A 435 -47.38 -8.28 -52.75
N GLN A 436 -47.44 -9.59 -52.52
CA GLN A 436 -46.44 -10.54 -52.97
C GLN A 436 -46.44 -10.73 -54.51
N LEU A 437 -45.36 -11.39 -54.97
CA LEU A 437 -45.27 -12.37 -56.08
C LEU A 437 -44.63 -11.95 -57.41
N SER A 438 -43.82 -12.92 -57.88
CA SER A 438 -43.28 -13.15 -59.23
C SER A 438 -42.05 -12.33 -59.60
N GLY A 439 -40.94 -12.88 -60.11
CA GLY A 439 -40.68 -14.24 -60.56
C GLY A 439 -39.50 -14.21 -61.55
N ALA A 440 -38.78 -15.33 -61.61
CA ALA A 440 -38.03 -15.86 -62.75
C ALA A 440 -36.86 -15.06 -63.36
N GLU A 441 -35.75 -15.81 -63.45
CA GLU A 441 -34.78 -15.84 -64.55
C GLU A 441 -34.02 -14.54 -64.87
N GLU A 442 -32.74 -14.52 -64.49
CA GLU A 442 -31.74 -14.29 -65.53
C GLU A 442 -30.45 -15.10 -65.28
N ARG A 443 -30.12 -15.89 -66.30
CA ARG A 443 -28.92 -16.70 -66.43
C ARG A 443 -27.70 -15.79 -66.44
N GLY A 444 -26.93 -15.79 -65.35
CA GLY A 444 -25.57 -15.29 -65.34
C GLY A 444 -24.67 -16.22 -66.15
N ALA A 445 -24.44 -15.88 -67.42
CA ALA A 445 -23.44 -16.51 -68.27
C ALA A 445 -22.04 -16.28 -67.65
N LYS A 446 -21.50 -17.34 -67.02
CA LYS A 446 -20.06 -17.48 -66.79
C LYS A 446 -19.39 -17.64 -68.16
N LEU A 447 -18.67 -16.62 -68.61
CA LEU A 447 -17.59 -16.79 -69.58
C LEU A 447 -16.36 -17.32 -68.82
N PRO A 448 -15.81 -18.50 -69.17
CA PRO A 448 -14.46 -18.84 -68.80
C PRO A 448 -13.51 -18.25 -69.85
N PHE A 449 -12.65 -17.35 -69.41
CA PHE A 449 -11.36 -17.16 -70.06
C PHE A 449 -10.64 -18.51 -70.07
N PHE A 450 -10.31 -19.05 -71.24
CA PHE A 450 -8.99 -19.60 -71.57
C PHE A 450 -8.89 -19.73 -73.10
N SER A 451 -7.78 -19.23 -73.67
CA SER A 451 -7.44 -19.43 -75.08
C SER A 451 -7.03 -20.89 -75.32
N LEU A 452 -7.93 -21.70 -75.87
CA LEU A 452 -7.77 -22.64 -77.00
C LEU A 452 -9.05 -23.47 -77.17
#